data_AF-X1GZB0-F1
#
_entry.id   AF-X1GZB0-F1
#
_cell.length_a   1.000
_cell.length_b   1.000
_cell.length_c   1.000
_cell.angle_alpha   90.00
_cell.angle_beta   90.00
_cell.angle_gamma   90.00
#
_symmetry.space_group_name_H-M   'P 1'
#
loop_
_entity.id
_entity.type
_entity.pdbx_description
1 polymer ?
#
loop_
_entity_poly.entity_id
_entity_poly.type
_entity_poly.pdbx_seq_one_letter_code
_entity_poly.pdbx_strand_id
1 'polypeptide(L)'
;VDEMGNYSALLFVEDKFSFDKEKISKNVFGTVDKSHPGVYEMLNKKDYFIGGKIDLIDDSREPFPEFNLDTRETRVLFREKGWNTVVAFQTRNPIHRAHEYIQRCALEVVDGLFINPLMGRKKSGDFKDEVILETYKKMMNDFYPKDRVVMSILPTRMHYAGPREAIHHAIMRKNFGCTHFVVGRDHAGVGKFYGTFDAQRMFDRFPDLGIEPLKFEHSFYCKKCASIATAKTCGHSDSDRVKPSGTVIREMISKKECPPGEIMR
;
A
#
# COMPACT_ATOMS: atom_id res chain seq x y z
N VAL A 1 24.10 10.87 -7.01
CA VAL A 1 24.78 10.77 -5.71
C VAL A 1 23.70 10.70 -4.65
N ASP A 2 23.75 9.70 -3.77
CA ASP A 2 22.80 9.56 -2.66
C ASP A 2 23.05 10.60 -1.55
N GLU A 3 22.31 10.51 -0.45
CA GLU A 3 22.45 11.39 0.72
C GLU A 3 23.80 11.20 1.47
N MET A 4 24.53 10.11 1.21
CA MET A 4 25.82 9.77 1.81
C MET A 4 27.04 10.11 0.94
N GLY A 5 26.82 10.56 -0.30
CA GLY A 5 27.90 10.89 -1.22
C GLY A 5 28.29 9.76 -2.18
N ASN A 6 27.58 8.62 -2.17
CA ASN A 6 27.87 7.51 -3.08
C ASN A 6 27.16 7.68 -4.44
N TYR A 7 27.77 7.16 -5.50
CA TYR A 7 27.17 7.17 -6.83
C TYR A 7 26.15 6.03 -6.96
N SER A 8 24.85 6.36 -6.92
CA SER A 8 23.79 5.34 -7.03
C SER A 8 23.51 4.90 -8.48
N ALA A 9 23.58 5.83 -9.44
CA ALA A 9 23.26 5.57 -10.84
C ALA A 9 23.84 6.62 -11.78
N LEU A 10 23.96 6.28 -13.07
CA LEU A 10 24.23 7.19 -14.18
C LEU A 10 22.91 7.53 -14.89
N LEU A 11 22.69 8.82 -15.18
CA LEU A 11 21.59 9.29 -16.02
C LEU A 11 22.17 9.78 -17.35
N PHE A 12 21.79 9.13 -18.44
CA PHE A 12 22.11 9.54 -19.81
C PHE A 12 21.10 10.59 -20.25
N VAL A 13 21.41 11.87 -20.05
CA VAL A 13 20.48 12.97 -20.31
C VAL A 13 20.14 13.05 -21.79
N GLU A 14 18.85 12.93 -22.09
CA GLU A 14 18.28 13.02 -23.45
C GLU A 14 17.43 14.28 -23.62
N ASP A 15 16.77 14.74 -22.55
CA ASP A 15 15.97 15.96 -22.57
C ASP A 15 16.00 16.76 -21.25
N LYS A 16 15.63 18.03 -21.37
CA LYS A 16 15.38 18.94 -20.26
C LYS A 16 14.20 19.84 -20.62
N PHE A 17 13.14 19.79 -19.83
CA PHE A 17 11.94 20.57 -20.12
C PHE A 17 11.35 21.18 -18.86
N SER A 18 10.76 22.37 -19.02
CA SER A 18 9.99 23.02 -17.97
C SER A 18 8.58 22.46 -17.91
N PHE A 19 7.90 22.66 -16.79
CA PHE A 19 6.55 22.15 -16.59
C PHE A 19 5.70 23.09 -15.76
N ASP A 20 4.39 23.04 -16.00
CA ASP A 20 3.41 23.75 -15.20
C ASP A 20 3.03 22.90 -13.99
N LYS A 21 3.51 23.35 -12.82
CA LYS A 21 3.31 22.67 -11.53
C LYS A 21 1.83 22.60 -11.15
N GLU A 22 1.02 23.61 -11.45
CA GLU A 22 -0.41 23.62 -11.16
C GLU A 22 -1.17 22.69 -12.10
N LYS A 23 -0.84 22.72 -13.40
CA LYS A 23 -1.43 21.80 -14.38
C LYS A 23 -1.14 20.35 -14.01
N ILE A 24 0.09 20.01 -13.63
CA ILE A 24 0.41 18.67 -13.15
C ILE A 24 -0.36 18.35 -11.87
N SER A 25 -0.39 19.27 -10.90
CA SER A 25 -1.08 19.06 -9.63
C SER A 25 -2.56 18.74 -9.83
N LYS A 26 -3.25 19.55 -10.64
CA LYS A 26 -4.66 19.35 -11.00
C LYS A 26 -4.88 18.02 -11.69
N ASN A 27 -4.00 17.62 -12.61
CA ASN A 27 -4.18 16.40 -13.39
C ASN A 27 -3.83 15.13 -12.61
N VAL A 28 -2.84 15.18 -11.71
CA VAL A 28 -2.35 14.01 -10.94
C VAL A 28 -3.11 13.86 -9.61
N PHE A 29 -3.36 14.95 -8.89
CA PHE A 29 -4.00 14.91 -7.57
C PHE A 29 -5.48 15.32 -7.61
N GLY A 30 -5.98 15.81 -8.74
CA GLY A 30 -7.36 16.30 -8.86
C GLY A 30 -7.60 17.67 -8.22
N THR A 31 -6.56 18.30 -7.66
CA THR A 31 -6.64 19.58 -6.95
C THR A 31 -5.32 20.36 -7.06
N VAL A 32 -5.38 21.66 -6.78
CA VAL A 32 -4.21 22.54 -6.61
C VAL A 32 -4.07 23.04 -5.16
N ASP A 33 -4.89 22.50 -4.25
CA ASP A 33 -4.84 22.82 -2.82
C ASP A 33 -3.52 22.36 -2.19
N LYS A 34 -2.77 23.32 -1.63
CA LYS A 34 -1.46 23.10 -1.01
C LYS A 34 -1.53 22.26 0.27
N SER A 35 -2.71 22.07 0.87
CA SER A 35 -2.88 21.15 1.99
C SER A 35 -2.85 19.68 1.56
N HIS A 36 -2.97 19.39 0.25
CA HIS A 36 -2.72 18.05 -0.28
C HIS A 36 -1.20 17.79 -0.33
N PRO A 37 -0.67 16.74 0.33
CA PRO A 37 0.77 16.49 0.43
C PRO A 37 1.49 16.39 -0.93
N GLY A 38 0.89 15.68 -1.89
CA GLY A 38 1.43 15.57 -3.24
C GLY A 38 1.48 16.90 -4.01
N VAL A 39 0.52 17.81 -3.78
CA VAL A 39 0.49 19.14 -4.40
C VAL A 39 1.56 20.02 -3.76
N TYR A 40 1.63 20.02 -2.42
CA TYR A 40 2.68 20.72 -1.69
C TYR A 40 4.06 20.32 -2.19
N GLU A 41 4.31 19.01 -2.35
CA GLU A 41 5.59 18.54 -2.87
C GLU A 41 5.84 18.99 -4.32
N MET A 42 4.83 18.88 -5.19
CA MET A 42 4.94 19.28 -6.60
C MET A 42 5.27 20.76 -6.75
N LEU A 43 4.62 21.63 -5.98
CA LEU A 43 4.85 23.08 -6.01
C LEU A 43 6.25 23.46 -5.51
N ASN A 44 6.82 22.68 -4.58
CA ASN A 44 8.17 22.87 -4.05
C ASN A 44 9.27 22.21 -4.89
N LYS A 45 8.95 21.55 -6.01
CA LYS A 45 9.98 21.04 -6.94
C LYS A 45 10.71 22.18 -7.66
N LYS A 46 11.92 21.88 -8.14
CA LYS A 46 12.63 22.73 -9.11
C LYS A 46 11.86 22.77 -10.44
N ASP A 47 12.22 23.70 -11.32
CA ASP A 47 11.39 24.06 -12.49
C ASP A 47 11.60 23.20 -13.74
N TYR A 48 12.54 22.24 -13.69
CA TYR A 48 12.88 21.40 -14.83
C TYR A 48 12.83 19.92 -14.46
N PHE A 49 12.29 19.12 -15.37
CA PHE A 49 12.55 17.68 -15.42
C PHE A 49 13.74 17.41 -16.35
N ILE A 50 14.48 16.35 -16.02
CA ILE A 50 15.56 15.80 -16.83
C ILE A 50 15.16 14.36 -17.13
N GLY A 51 15.01 14.02 -18.41
CA GLY A 51 14.70 12.67 -18.85
C GLY A 51 15.89 12.05 -19.57
N GLY A 52 15.88 10.72 -19.58
CA GLY A 52 16.99 9.94 -20.07
C GLY A 52 17.01 8.55 -19.47
N LYS A 53 17.84 7.68 -20.04
CA LYS A 53 18.05 6.31 -19.54
C LYS A 53 18.88 6.33 -18.26
N ILE A 54 18.65 5.36 -17.39
CA ILE A 54 19.37 5.21 -16.13
C ILE A 54 20.08 3.86 -16.12
N ASP A 55 21.38 3.88 -15.84
CA ASP A 55 22.16 2.69 -15.48
C ASP A 55 22.42 2.71 -13.97
N LEU A 56 22.01 1.65 -13.28
CA LEU A 56 22.20 1.51 -11.85
C LEU A 56 23.67 1.15 -11.56
N ILE A 57 24.30 1.85 -10.61
CA ILE A 57 25.67 1.56 -10.14
C ILE A 57 25.61 0.77 -8.84
N ASP A 58 24.77 1.22 -7.90
CA ASP A 58 24.57 0.60 -6.60
C ASP A 58 23.19 -0.04 -6.56
N ASP A 59 23.16 -1.37 -6.47
CA ASP A 59 21.96 -2.18 -6.34
C ASP A 59 21.71 -2.66 -4.90
N SER A 60 22.36 -2.01 -3.92
CA SER A 60 22.13 -2.28 -2.50
C SER A 60 20.66 -2.12 -2.12
N ARG A 61 20.21 -3.02 -1.25
CA ARG A 61 18.79 -3.20 -0.90
C ARG A 61 18.48 -2.89 0.55
N GLU A 62 19.37 -2.14 1.19
CA GLU A 62 19.25 -1.67 2.57
C GLU A 62 17.96 -0.83 2.76
N PRO A 63 17.39 -0.79 3.98
CA PRO A 63 17.87 -1.40 5.23
C PRO A 63 17.32 -2.82 5.51
N PHE A 64 16.52 -3.39 4.60
CA PHE A 64 15.84 -4.67 4.82
C PHE A 64 16.04 -5.62 3.63
N PRO A 65 17.30 -5.99 3.31
CA PRO A 65 17.60 -6.79 2.12
C PRO A 65 16.84 -8.13 2.09
N GLU A 66 16.61 -8.75 3.25
CA GLU A 66 15.90 -10.03 3.37
C GLU A 66 14.41 -9.92 3.04
N PHE A 67 13.85 -8.71 3.08
CA PHE A 67 12.47 -8.44 2.65
C PHE A 67 12.41 -7.71 1.31
N ASN A 68 13.51 -7.45 0.61
CA ASN A 68 13.51 -6.59 -0.56
C ASN A 68 13.70 -7.39 -1.85
N LEU A 69 12.74 -8.27 -2.13
CA LEU A 69 12.71 -9.02 -3.39
C LEU A 69 12.32 -8.11 -4.55
N ASP A 70 13.00 -8.26 -5.67
CA ASP A 70 12.66 -7.58 -6.90
C ASP A 70 11.54 -8.30 -7.67
N THR A 71 11.12 -7.69 -8.78
CA THR A 71 10.03 -8.20 -9.61
C THR A 71 10.34 -9.54 -10.30
N ARG A 72 11.60 -9.87 -10.56
CA ARG A 72 12.01 -11.15 -11.16
C ARG A 72 12.01 -12.24 -10.10
N GLU A 73 12.55 -11.94 -8.93
CA GLU A 73 12.65 -12.88 -7.80
C GLU A 73 11.27 -13.27 -7.28
N THR A 74 10.36 -12.31 -7.09
CA THR A 74 8.97 -12.60 -6.69
C THR A 74 8.25 -13.48 -7.70
N ARG A 75 8.45 -13.28 -9.01
CA ARG A 75 7.89 -14.14 -10.05
C ARG A 75 8.47 -15.56 -10.03
N VAL A 76 9.77 -15.70 -9.80
CA VAL A 76 10.41 -17.02 -9.60
C VAL A 76 9.78 -17.69 -8.38
N LEU A 77 9.73 -16.99 -7.24
CA LEU A 77 9.16 -17.50 -6.00
C LEU A 77 7.70 -17.97 -6.16
N PHE A 78 6.85 -17.20 -6.84
CA PHE A 78 5.46 -17.59 -7.08
C PHE A 78 5.36 -18.85 -7.95
N ARG A 79 6.22 -18.99 -8.97
CA ARG A 79 6.28 -20.20 -9.81
C ARG A 79 6.77 -21.42 -9.02
N GLU A 80 7.82 -21.28 -8.22
CA GLU A 80 8.34 -22.36 -7.36
C GLU A 80 7.29 -22.83 -6.33
N LYS A 81 6.41 -21.92 -5.89
CA LYS A 81 5.28 -22.24 -5.04
C LYS A 81 4.08 -22.82 -5.79
N GLY A 82 4.11 -22.89 -7.13
CA GLY A 82 3.00 -23.35 -7.95
C GLY A 82 1.79 -22.42 -7.94
N TRP A 83 1.96 -21.15 -7.59
CA TRP A 83 0.86 -20.18 -7.52
C TRP A 83 0.53 -19.64 -8.91
N ASN A 84 -0.69 -19.91 -9.39
CA ASN A 84 -1.21 -19.35 -10.64
C ASN A 84 -1.91 -18.02 -10.38
N THR A 85 -2.54 -17.88 -9.22
CA THR A 85 -3.24 -16.68 -8.77
C THR A 85 -2.61 -16.16 -7.49
N VAL A 86 -2.19 -14.90 -7.53
CA VAL A 86 -1.57 -14.20 -6.41
C VAL A 86 -2.27 -12.86 -6.21
N VAL A 87 -2.70 -12.60 -4.97
CA VAL A 87 -3.27 -11.31 -4.57
C VAL A 87 -2.24 -10.49 -3.80
N ALA A 88 -2.04 -9.25 -4.23
CA ALA A 88 -1.22 -8.32 -3.47
C ALA A 88 -2.03 -7.49 -2.48
N PHE A 89 -1.47 -7.34 -1.28
CA PHE A 89 -1.97 -6.46 -0.23
C PHE A 89 -0.99 -5.32 0.04
N GLN A 90 -1.36 -4.11 -0.38
CA GLN A 90 -0.63 -2.88 -0.08
C GLN A 90 -0.89 -2.46 1.37
N THR A 91 0.16 -2.07 2.08
CA THR A 91 0.01 -1.50 3.43
C THR A 91 1.15 -0.54 3.77
N ARG A 92 0.92 0.30 4.77
CA ARG A 92 1.92 1.17 5.40
C ARG A 92 1.81 1.19 6.92
N ASN A 93 0.95 0.32 7.46
CA ASN A 93 0.60 0.28 8.88
C ASN A 93 0.81 -1.14 9.42
N PRO A 94 1.02 -1.28 10.74
CA PRO A 94 0.90 -2.55 11.41
C PRO A 94 -0.44 -3.22 11.09
N ILE A 95 -0.42 -4.54 11.06
CA ILE A 95 -1.63 -5.32 10.82
C ILE A 95 -2.59 -5.19 12.02
N HIS A 96 -3.88 -5.08 11.72
CA HIS A 96 -4.96 -5.09 12.71
C HIS A 96 -6.09 -5.97 12.19
N ARG A 97 -7.13 -6.22 13.00
CA ARG A 97 -8.16 -7.24 12.69
C ARG A 97 -8.89 -7.00 11.36
N ALA A 98 -9.10 -5.74 10.96
CA ALA A 98 -9.65 -5.44 9.64
C ALA A 98 -8.70 -5.76 8.46
N HIS A 99 -7.38 -5.57 8.61
CA HIS A 99 -6.41 -6.01 7.59
C HIS A 99 -6.38 -7.53 7.51
N GLU A 100 -6.35 -8.21 8.66
CA GLU A 100 -6.37 -9.67 8.73
C GLU A 100 -7.62 -10.24 8.03
N TYR A 101 -8.80 -9.66 8.27
CA TYR A 101 -10.03 -10.07 7.61
C TYR A 101 -9.94 -9.99 6.08
N ILE A 102 -9.48 -8.85 5.54
CA ILE A 102 -9.32 -8.65 4.10
C ILE A 102 -8.35 -9.67 3.51
N GLN A 103 -7.21 -9.87 4.17
CA GLN A 103 -6.19 -10.84 3.74
C GLN A 103 -6.73 -12.27 3.73
N ARG A 104 -7.47 -12.67 4.77
CA ARG A 104 -8.11 -13.99 4.85
C ARG A 104 -9.16 -14.17 3.77
N CYS A 105 -10.06 -13.20 3.57
CA CYS A 105 -11.04 -13.27 2.49
C CYS A 105 -10.41 -13.35 1.10
N ALA A 106 -9.30 -12.65 0.88
CA ALA A 106 -8.59 -12.72 -0.39
C ALA A 106 -7.94 -14.10 -0.61
N LEU A 107 -7.37 -14.71 0.44
CA LEU A 107 -6.79 -16.06 0.40
C LEU A 107 -7.80 -17.18 0.07
N GLU A 108 -9.11 -16.94 0.25
CA GLU A 108 -10.13 -17.91 -0.13
C GLU A 108 -10.27 -18.07 -1.65
N VAL A 109 -9.84 -17.08 -2.44
CA VAL A 109 -10.10 -17.02 -3.89
C VAL A 109 -8.85 -17.00 -4.77
N VAL A 110 -7.65 -17.04 -4.17
CA VAL A 110 -6.37 -17.09 -4.91
C VAL A 110 -5.41 -18.08 -4.26
N ASP A 111 -4.40 -18.57 -4.98
CA ASP A 111 -3.44 -19.54 -4.45
C ASP A 111 -2.56 -18.95 -3.34
N GLY A 112 -2.12 -17.69 -3.49
CA GLY A 112 -1.22 -17.04 -2.54
C GLY A 112 -1.47 -15.55 -2.28
N LEU A 113 -1.10 -15.11 -1.08
CA LEU A 113 -1.12 -13.73 -0.64
C LEU A 113 0.29 -13.14 -0.65
N PHE A 114 0.46 -12.03 -1.36
CA PHE A 114 1.68 -11.22 -1.37
C PHE A 114 1.46 -9.96 -0.53
N ILE A 115 1.96 -9.98 0.70
CA ILE A 115 1.97 -8.80 1.57
C ILE A 115 3.10 -7.90 1.10
N ASN A 116 2.77 -6.68 0.66
CA ASN A 116 3.76 -5.78 0.08
C ASN A 116 3.75 -4.41 0.78
N PRO A 117 4.35 -4.31 1.98
CA PRO A 117 4.41 -3.06 2.73
C PRO A 117 5.25 -2.03 1.99
N LEU A 118 4.72 -0.82 1.86
CA LEU A 118 5.44 0.31 1.29
C LEU A 118 6.33 0.93 2.36
N MET A 119 7.63 0.98 2.06
CA MET A 119 8.68 1.53 2.91
C MET A 119 9.36 2.71 2.19
N GLY A 120 9.51 3.83 2.88
CA GLY A 120 10.02 5.07 2.29
C GLY A 120 9.66 6.27 3.15
N ARG A 121 9.85 7.50 2.62
CA ARG A 121 9.57 8.74 3.38
C ARG A 121 8.12 8.74 3.90
N LYS A 122 7.98 8.75 5.22
CA LYS A 122 6.69 8.82 5.93
C LYS A 122 6.45 10.20 6.52
N LYS A 123 5.19 10.46 6.85
CA LYS A 123 4.82 11.65 7.64
C LYS A 123 5.12 11.42 9.13
N SER A 124 5.31 12.52 9.86
CA SER A 124 5.43 12.47 11.32
C SER A 124 4.22 11.77 11.95
N GLY A 125 4.48 10.87 12.91
CA GLY A 125 3.47 10.07 13.61
C GLY A 125 3.13 8.71 12.98
N ASP A 126 3.74 8.33 11.86
CA ASP A 126 3.61 6.96 11.33
C ASP A 126 4.49 5.95 12.11
N PHE A 127 4.11 4.67 12.05
CA PHE A 127 4.87 3.60 12.69
C PHE A 127 6.22 3.36 12.01
N LYS A 128 7.23 2.94 12.79
CA LYS A 128 8.54 2.52 12.30
C LYS A 128 8.43 1.31 11.37
N ASP A 129 9.32 1.23 10.38
CA ASP A 129 9.33 0.13 9.40
C ASP A 129 9.58 -1.21 10.06
N GLU A 130 10.55 -1.29 10.99
CA GLU A 130 10.83 -2.51 11.74
C GLU A 130 9.57 -3.04 12.44
N VAL A 131 8.80 -2.16 13.09
CA VAL A 131 7.58 -2.53 13.82
C VAL A 131 6.52 -3.08 12.86
N ILE A 132 6.34 -2.47 11.69
CA ILE A 132 5.38 -2.96 10.70
C ILE A 132 5.78 -4.36 10.24
N LEU A 133 7.05 -4.56 9.88
CA LEU A 133 7.56 -5.86 9.42
C LEU A 133 7.40 -6.93 10.49
N GLU A 134 7.76 -6.64 11.74
CA GLU A 134 7.60 -7.58 12.85
C GLU A 134 6.13 -7.97 13.09
N THR A 135 5.18 -7.04 12.93
CA THR A 135 3.75 -7.39 13.07
C THR A 135 3.28 -8.38 11.99
N TYR A 136 3.73 -8.23 10.74
CA TYR A 136 3.38 -9.17 9.67
C TYR A 136 4.12 -10.50 9.81
N LYS A 137 5.40 -10.49 10.20
CA LYS A 137 6.14 -11.73 10.53
C LYS A 137 5.42 -12.54 11.60
N LYS A 138 5.00 -11.88 12.68
CA LYS A 138 4.24 -12.53 13.76
C LYS A 138 2.96 -13.16 13.24
N MET A 139 2.21 -12.46 12.38
CA MET A 139 1.02 -12.99 11.73
C MET A 139 1.30 -14.20 10.83
N MET A 140 2.36 -14.13 10.02
CA MET A 140 2.76 -15.21 9.14
C MET A 140 3.21 -16.45 9.91
N ASN A 141 3.90 -16.28 11.04
CA ASN A 141 4.42 -17.39 11.84
C ASN A 141 3.32 -18.10 12.65
N ASP A 142 2.40 -17.32 13.24
CA ASP A 142 1.50 -17.85 14.26
C ASP A 142 0.07 -18.09 13.75
N PHE A 143 -0.38 -17.37 12.69
CA PHE A 143 -1.80 -17.29 12.35
C PHE A 143 -2.15 -17.60 10.88
N TYR A 144 -1.19 -17.53 9.95
CA TYR A 144 -1.42 -17.80 8.53
C TYR A 144 -0.89 -19.17 8.08
N PRO A 145 -1.45 -19.75 7.00
CA PRO A 145 -0.87 -20.94 6.40
C PRO A 145 0.54 -20.64 5.88
N LYS A 146 1.54 -21.37 6.38
CA LYS A 146 2.97 -21.10 6.17
C LYS A 146 3.39 -21.09 4.71
N ASP A 147 2.68 -21.84 3.88
CA ASP A 147 2.96 -22.06 2.47
C ASP A 147 2.23 -21.10 1.53
N ARG A 148 1.24 -20.34 2.02
CA ARG A 148 0.32 -19.49 1.22
C ARG A 148 0.52 -17.98 1.35
N VAL A 149 1.47 -17.53 2.18
CA VAL A 149 1.72 -16.10 2.39
C VAL A 149 3.21 -15.79 2.22
N VAL A 150 3.50 -14.76 1.43
CA VAL A 150 4.85 -14.21 1.23
C VAL A 150 4.81 -12.72 1.53
N MET A 151 5.90 -12.20 2.10
CA MET A 151 6.09 -10.77 2.32
C MET A 151 7.36 -10.29 1.63
N SER A 152 7.26 -9.15 0.95
CA SER A 152 8.40 -8.36 0.46
C SER A 152 8.05 -6.88 0.61
N ILE A 153 9.00 -6.01 0.89
CA ILE A 153 8.78 -4.55 0.91
C ILE A 153 8.67 -3.99 -0.50
N LEU A 154 8.11 -2.79 -0.58
CA LEU A 154 8.16 -1.93 -1.76
C LEU A 154 8.88 -0.63 -1.36
N PRO A 155 10.18 -0.47 -1.70
CA PRO A 155 10.94 0.74 -1.45
C PRO A 155 10.44 1.88 -2.36
N THR A 156 9.45 2.63 -1.90
CA THR A 156 8.92 3.80 -2.61
C THR A 156 8.20 4.72 -1.63
N ARG A 157 7.76 5.87 -2.13
CA ARG A 157 6.99 6.85 -1.35
C ARG A 157 5.53 6.84 -1.75
N MET A 158 4.67 7.20 -0.81
CA MET A 158 3.28 7.55 -1.10
C MET A 158 3.22 8.95 -1.72
N HIS A 159 2.48 9.08 -2.80
CA HIS A 159 2.13 10.36 -3.42
C HIS A 159 0.81 10.94 -2.87
N TYR A 160 0.03 10.10 -2.18
CA TYR A 160 -1.31 10.39 -1.71
C TYR A 160 -2.28 10.78 -2.84
N ALA A 161 -2.06 10.26 -4.05
CA ALA A 161 -2.84 10.58 -5.24
C ALA A 161 -4.09 9.69 -5.41
N GLY A 162 -4.56 9.09 -4.30
CA GLY A 162 -5.82 8.37 -4.19
C GLY A 162 -6.09 7.44 -5.38
N PRO A 163 -7.13 7.69 -6.18
CA PRO A 163 -7.50 6.82 -7.29
C PRO A 163 -6.42 6.56 -8.34
N ARG A 164 -5.62 7.58 -8.69
CA ARG A 164 -4.52 7.38 -9.67
C ARG A 164 -3.39 6.56 -9.08
N GLU A 165 -3.11 6.77 -7.80
CA GLU A 165 -2.10 5.98 -7.11
C GLU A 165 -2.55 4.53 -6.87
N ALA A 166 -3.85 4.27 -6.75
CA ALA A 166 -4.38 2.91 -6.71
C ALA A 166 -4.07 2.13 -8.01
N ILE A 167 -4.22 2.77 -9.18
CA ILE A 167 -3.82 2.19 -10.47
C ILE A 167 -2.30 2.01 -10.54
N HIS A 168 -1.54 3.01 -10.10
CA HIS A 168 -0.08 2.93 -10.07
C HIS A 168 0.42 1.76 -9.21
N HIS A 169 -0.15 1.60 -8.01
CA HIS A 169 0.10 0.46 -7.14
C HIS A 169 -0.25 -0.87 -7.82
N ALA A 170 -1.41 -0.97 -8.47
CA ALA A 170 -1.79 -2.20 -9.17
C ALA A 170 -0.79 -2.55 -10.28
N ILE A 171 -0.34 -1.57 -11.08
CA ILE A 171 0.70 -1.78 -12.11
C ILE A 171 2.01 -2.29 -11.48
N MET A 172 2.45 -1.67 -10.38
CA MET A 172 3.63 -2.17 -9.67
C MET A 172 3.47 -3.63 -9.27
N ARG A 173 2.30 -4.00 -8.72
CA ARG A 173 2.04 -5.36 -8.21
C ARG A 173 1.89 -6.37 -9.35
N LYS A 174 1.33 -5.95 -10.48
CA LYS A 174 1.37 -6.71 -11.73
C LYS A 174 2.81 -6.99 -12.14
N ASN A 175 3.71 -6.02 -12.00
CA ASN A 175 5.13 -6.20 -12.32
C ASN A 175 5.81 -7.20 -11.36
N PHE A 176 5.45 -7.24 -10.08
CA PHE A 176 5.85 -8.30 -9.13
C PHE A 176 5.24 -9.68 -9.44
N GLY A 177 4.36 -9.80 -10.44
CA GLY A 177 3.73 -11.05 -10.84
C GLY A 177 2.38 -11.34 -10.17
N CYS A 178 1.78 -10.35 -9.51
CA CYS A 178 0.46 -10.52 -8.92
C CYS A 178 -0.64 -10.46 -10.00
N THR A 179 -1.61 -11.36 -9.86
CA THR A 179 -2.81 -11.42 -10.72
C THR A 179 -3.97 -10.59 -10.18
N HIS A 180 -4.00 -10.37 -8.87
CA HIS A 180 -5.04 -9.65 -8.16
C HIS A 180 -4.44 -8.57 -7.26
N PHE A 181 -5.21 -7.51 -7.00
CA PHE A 181 -4.80 -6.43 -6.11
C PHE A 181 -5.94 -6.00 -5.19
N VAL A 182 -5.69 -6.02 -3.88
CA VAL A 182 -6.67 -5.51 -2.90
C VAL A 182 -6.80 -4.00 -3.03
N VAL A 183 -8.04 -3.54 -3.21
CA VAL A 183 -8.41 -2.12 -3.21
C VAL A 183 -9.44 -1.88 -2.12
N GLY A 184 -8.98 -1.33 -1.00
CA GLY A 184 -9.86 -0.96 0.12
C GLY A 184 -10.56 0.38 -0.08
N ARG A 185 -11.26 0.81 0.97
CA ARG A 185 -11.79 2.18 1.11
C ARG A 185 -10.65 3.19 1.07
N ASP A 186 -10.88 4.32 0.39
CA ASP A 186 -10.02 5.51 0.41
C ASP A 186 -8.55 5.16 0.13
N HIS A 187 -8.35 4.21 -0.79
CA HIS A 187 -7.04 3.65 -1.08
C HIS A 187 -6.09 4.76 -1.54
N ALA A 188 -4.94 4.87 -0.87
CA ALA A 188 -3.94 5.91 -1.09
C ALA A 188 -4.48 7.36 -0.97
N GLY A 189 -5.65 7.55 -0.34
CA GLY A 189 -6.23 8.86 -0.12
C GLY A 189 -5.63 9.61 1.07
N VAL A 190 -5.98 10.89 1.15
CA VAL A 190 -5.59 11.80 2.23
C VAL A 190 -6.76 12.72 2.57
N GLY A 191 -7.09 12.83 3.85
CA GLY A 191 -8.17 13.68 4.33
C GLY A 191 -9.51 13.33 3.67
N LYS A 192 -10.11 14.31 2.99
CA LYS A 192 -11.37 14.16 2.23
C LYS A 192 -11.20 14.58 0.76
N PHE A 193 -9.98 14.54 0.24
CA PHE A 193 -9.69 14.94 -1.15
C PHE A 193 -10.30 13.99 -2.19
N TYR A 194 -10.59 12.76 -1.81
CA TYR A 194 -11.16 11.74 -2.68
C TYR A 194 -12.39 11.11 -2.03
N GLY A 195 -13.33 10.67 -2.86
CA GLY A 195 -14.48 9.88 -2.43
C GLY A 195 -14.05 8.50 -1.94
N THR A 196 -14.80 7.98 -0.96
CA THR A 196 -14.57 6.70 -0.28
C THR A 196 -14.22 5.52 -1.20
N PHE A 197 -14.81 5.46 -2.40
CA PHE A 197 -14.61 4.37 -3.37
C PHE A 197 -14.13 4.85 -4.74
N ASP A 198 -13.64 6.10 -4.85
CA ASP A 198 -13.13 6.61 -6.12
C ASP A 198 -11.97 5.76 -6.66
N ALA A 199 -11.12 5.24 -5.77
CA ALA A 199 -10.04 4.34 -6.14
C ALA A 199 -10.54 3.03 -6.75
N GLN A 200 -11.65 2.48 -6.25
CA GLN A 200 -12.23 1.26 -6.81
C GLN A 200 -12.88 1.51 -8.17
N ARG A 201 -13.60 2.64 -8.32
CA ARG A 201 -14.21 3.04 -9.59
C ARG A 201 -13.18 3.37 -10.67
N MET A 202 -11.98 3.82 -10.28
CA MET A 202 -10.94 4.15 -11.25
C MET A 202 -10.51 2.94 -12.09
N PHE A 203 -10.58 1.72 -11.54
CA PHE A 203 -10.27 0.50 -12.31
C PHE A 203 -11.23 0.26 -13.46
N ASP A 204 -12.48 0.74 -13.38
CA ASP A 204 -13.48 0.56 -14.44
C ASP A 204 -13.09 1.32 -15.73
N ARG A 205 -12.14 2.26 -15.62
CA ARG A 205 -11.55 3.00 -16.76
C ARG A 205 -10.36 2.30 -17.42
N PHE A 206 -9.87 1.22 -16.83
CA PHE A 206 -8.71 0.46 -17.30
C PHE A 206 -9.01 -1.05 -17.29
N PRO A 207 -10.00 -1.51 -18.09
CA PRO A 207 -10.39 -2.93 -18.13
C PRO A 207 -9.27 -3.86 -18.61
N ASP A 208 -8.28 -3.31 -19.32
CA ASP A 208 -7.13 -3.99 -19.90
C ASP A 208 -5.84 -3.90 -19.04
N LEU A 209 -5.95 -3.44 -17.79
CA LEU A 209 -4.81 -3.25 -16.89
C LEU A 209 -4.01 -4.55 -16.68
N GLY A 210 -4.65 -5.71 -16.83
CA GLY A 210 -4.02 -7.04 -16.70
C GLY A 210 -3.69 -7.42 -15.25
N ILE A 211 -4.42 -6.85 -14.30
CA ILE A 211 -4.45 -7.23 -12.89
C ILE A 211 -5.86 -6.95 -12.35
N GLU A 212 -6.45 -7.91 -11.66
CA GLU A 212 -7.85 -7.84 -11.22
C GLU A 212 -7.98 -7.17 -9.84
N PRO A 213 -8.81 -6.12 -9.69
CA PRO A 213 -9.02 -5.49 -8.39
C PRO A 213 -9.99 -6.29 -7.52
N LEU A 214 -9.55 -6.71 -6.33
CA LEU A 214 -10.44 -7.18 -5.27
C LEU A 214 -10.92 -5.99 -4.43
N LYS A 215 -12.16 -5.55 -4.69
CA LYS A 215 -12.78 -4.35 -4.10
C LYS A 215 -13.42 -4.67 -2.74
N PHE A 216 -12.78 -4.24 -1.65
CA PHE A 216 -13.25 -4.49 -0.29
C PHE A 216 -14.05 -3.32 0.29
N GLU A 217 -15.05 -3.66 1.09
CA GLU A 217 -15.87 -2.70 1.85
C GLU A 217 -15.24 -2.28 3.17
N HIS A 218 -15.85 -1.29 3.83
CA HIS A 218 -15.44 -0.87 5.16
C HIS A 218 -15.62 -2.00 6.18
N SER A 219 -14.50 -2.53 6.67
CA SER A 219 -14.47 -3.61 7.65
C SER A 219 -14.47 -3.04 9.07
N PHE A 220 -15.28 -3.63 9.95
CA PHE A 220 -15.42 -3.27 11.36
C PHE A 220 -15.65 -4.52 12.20
N TYR A 221 -15.28 -4.48 13.47
CA TYR A 221 -15.70 -5.50 14.42
C TYR A 221 -17.14 -5.22 14.86
N CYS A 222 -18.04 -6.18 14.70
CA CYS A 222 -19.40 -6.08 15.23
C CYS A 222 -19.50 -6.87 16.53
N LYS A 223 -19.88 -6.19 17.62
CA LYS A 223 -20.04 -6.78 18.95
C LYS A 223 -21.09 -7.89 18.97
N LYS A 224 -22.18 -7.72 18.23
CA LYS A 224 -23.26 -8.72 18.12
C LYS A 224 -22.89 -9.91 17.25
N CYS A 225 -22.20 -9.69 16.12
CA CYS A 225 -21.71 -10.78 15.28
C CYS A 225 -20.45 -11.46 15.85
N ALA A 226 -19.85 -10.88 16.91
CA ALA A 226 -18.59 -11.30 17.51
C ALA A 226 -17.46 -11.54 16.48
N SER A 227 -17.41 -10.73 15.42
CA SER A 227 -16.52 -10.93 14.28
C SER A 227 -16.28 -9.66 13.49
N ILE A 228 -15.22 -9.67 12.66
CA ILE A 228 -15.03 -8.63 11.65
C ILE A 228 -16.04 -8.87 10.52
N ALA A 229 -16.75 -7.82 10.17
CA ALA A 229 -17.76 -7.82 9.12
C ALA A 229 -17.65 -6.53 8.30
N THR A 230 -18.45 -6.45 7.24
CA THR A 230 -18.64 -5.24 6.45
C THR A 230 -20.13 -4.89 6.38
N ALA A 231 -20.48 -3.76 5.78
CA ALA A 231 -21.88 -3.43 5.52
C ALA A 231 -22.59 -4.45 4.61
N LYS A 232 -21.84 -5.26 3.84
CA LYS A 232 -22.39 -6.34 3.01
C LYS A 232 -22.74 -7.59 3.82
N THR A 233 -22.16 -7.77 5.00
CA THR A 233 -22.29 -9.01 5.80
C THR A 233 -22.85 -8.78 7.20
N CYS A 234 -23.08 -7.53 7.61
CA CYS A 234 -23.66 -7.18 8.90
C CYS A 234 -24.63 -5.99 8.79
N GLY A 235 -25.88 -6.23 9.20
CA GLY A 235 -26.95 -5.22 9.21
C GLY A 235 -27.09 -4.43 10.53
N HIS A 236 -26.31 -4.73 11.56
CA HIS A 236 -26.39 -4.02 12.85
C HIS A 236 -25.94 -2.57 12.77
N SER A 237 -26.46 -1.70 13.64
CA SER A 237 -26.18 -0.26 13.67
C SER A 237 -24.75 0.07 14.08
N ASP A 238 -24.31 1.30 13.81
CA ASP A 238 -22.96 1.77 14.15
C ASP A 238 -22.66 1.74 15.66
N SER A 239 -23.67 1.74 16.54
CA SER A 239 -23.51 1.53 17.99
C SER A 239 -22.91 0.16 18.36
N ASP A 240 -23.15 -0.85 17.53
CA ASP A 240 -22.65 -2.21 17.71
C ASP A 240 -21.30 -2.44 16.99
N ARG A 241 -20.75 -1.41 16.32
CA ARG A 241 -19.57 -1.51 15.47
C ARG A 241 -18.37 -0.80 16.11
N VAL A 242 -17.23 -1.48 16.14
CA VAL A 242 -15.94 -0.92 16.50
C VAL A 242 -15.08 -0.90 15.24
N LYS A 243 -14.60 0.27 14.82
CA LYS A 243 -13.83 0.45 13.59
C LYS A 243 -12.33 0.40 13.91
N PRO A 244 -11.60 -0.67 13.55
CA PRO A 244 -10.15 -0.70 13.73
C PRO A 244 -9.52 0.37 12.84
N SER A 245 -8.74 1.28 13.42
CA SER A 245 -7.97 2.25 12.63
C SER A 245 -6.60 2.48 13.24
N GLY A 246 -5.60 2.72 12.39
CA GLY A 246 -4.24 3.01 12.85
C GLY A 246 -4.16 4.24 13.77
N THR A 247 -5.05 5.23 13.61
CA THR A 247 -5.08 6.40 14.50
C THR A 247 -5.53 6.02 15.92
N VAL A 248 -6.63 5.29 16.05
CA VAL A 248 -7.12 4.83 17.37
C VAL A 248 -6.09 3.92 18.05
N ILE A 249 -5.49 3.00 17.30
CA ILE A 249 -4.44 2.11 17.83
C ILE A 249 -3.24 2.92 18.33
N ARG A 250 -2.78 3.92 17.56
CA ARG A 250 -1.68 4.81 17.99
C ARG A 250 -2.03 5.57 19.25
N GLU A 251 -3.23 6.15 19.32
CA GLU A 251 -3.67 6.91 20.51
C GLU A 251 -3.67 6.04 21.77
N MET A 252 -4.17 4.81 21.69
CA MET A 252 -4.15 3.85 22.81
C MET A 252 -2.72 3.52 23.23
N ILE A 253 -1.85 3.16 22.28
CA ILE A 253 -0.45 2.81 22.55
C ILE A 253 0.31 4.01 23.16
N SER A 254 0.08 5.23 22.66
CA SER A 254 0.69 6.45 23.21
C SER A 254 0.26 6.72 24.66
N LYS A 255 -0.94 6.27 25.05
CA LYS A 255 -1.44 6.31 26.43
C LYS A 255 -1.02 5.09 27.26
N LYS A 256 -0.20 4.19 26.71
CA LYS A 256 0.18 2.89 27.32
C LYS A 256 -1.02 1.97 27.59
N GLU A 257 -2.09 2.12 26.81
CA GLU A 257 -3.27 1.25 26.83
C GLU A 257 -3.09 0.13 25.80
N CYS A 258 -3.46 -1.10 26.19
CA CYS A 258 -3.45 -2.23 25.27
C CYS A 258 -4.68 -2.15 24.35
N PRO A 259 -4.51 -2.12 23.01
CA PRO A 259 -5.65 -2.22 22.11
C PRO A 259 -6.42 -3.53 22.36
N PRO A 260 -7.76 -3.49 22.37
CA PRO A 260 -8.57 -4.67 22.65
C PRO A 260 -8.49 -5.68 21.48
N GLY A 261 -8.71 -6.96 21.78
CA GLY A 261 -8.58 -8.10 20.85
C GLY A 261 -9.45 -7.99 19.59
N GLU A 262 -10.54 -7.23 19.69
CA GLU A 262 -11.47 -6.87 18.61
C GLU A 262 -10.83 -5.97 17.55
N ILE A 263 -9.81 -5.19 17.93
CA ILE A 263 -9.12 -4.21 17.08
C ILE A 263 -7.78 -4.76 16.62
N MET A 264 -6.97 -5.31 17.53
CA MET A 264 -5.62 -5.79 17.26
C MET A 264 -5.35 -7.04 18.12
N ARG A 265 -4.58 -7.98 17.59
CA ARG A 265 -4.14 -9.17 18.35
C ARG A 265 -3.01 -8.83 19.29
#